data_AF-A0A7W1EQ27-F1
#
_entry.id   AF-A0A7W1EQ27-F1
#
_cell.length_a   1.000
_cell.length_b   1.000
_cell.length_c   1.000
_cell.angle_alpha   90.00
_cell.angle_beta   90.00
_cell.angle_gamma   90.00
#
_symmetry.space_group_name_H-M   'P 1'
#
loop_
_entity.id
_entity.type
_entity.pdbx_description
1 polymer ?
#
loop_
_entity_poly.entity_id
_entity_poly.type
_entity_poly.pdbx_seq_one_letter_code
_entity_poly.pdbx_strand_id
1 'polypeptide(L)' 'LVTACEGCNARKGALRIADFLRTDPVARVTFFALATPHVWPRILRALNGELERPARGRRA' A
#
# COMPACT_ATOMS: atom_id res chain seq x y z
N LEU A 1 -2.87 -4.47 -10.64
CA LEU A 1 -1.86 -3.55 -10.07
C LEU A 1 -0.83 -4.39 -9.33
N VAL A 2 0.37 -4.53 -9.89
CA VAL A 2 1.53 -5.15 -9.23
C VAL A 2 2.10 -4.10 -8.27
N THR A 3 2.05 -4.32 -6.95
CA THR A 3 2.47 -3.29 -5.99
C THR A 3 3.09 -3.93 -4.74
N ALA A 4 4.39 -3.85 -4.43
CA ALA A 4 5.54 -3.23 -5.10
C ALA A 4 6.88 -3.94 -4.78
N CYS A 5 6.82 -5.18 -4.30
CA CYS A 5 7.87 -6.21 -4.41
C CYS A 5 7.20 -7.55 -4.08
N GLU A 6 7.81 -8.66 -4.47
CA GLU A 6 7.31 -10.00 -4.12
C GLU A 6 7.16 -10.16 -2.60
N GLY A 7 8.12 -9.64 -1.82
CA GLY A 7 8.10 -9.69 -0.36
C GLY A 7 6.92 -8.95 0.29
N CYS A 8 6.57 -7.75 -0.19
CA CYS A 8 5.39 -7.03 0.29
C CYS A 8 4.10 -7.76 -0.09
N ASN A 9 4.04 -8.37 -1.27
CA ASN A 9 2.87 -9.17 -1.68
C ASN A 9 2.70 -10.42 -0.81
N ALA A 10 3.78 -11.14 -0.52
CA ALA A 10 3.76 -12.31 0.36
C ALA A 10 3.32 -11.94 1.79
N ARG A 11 3.89 -10.87 2.37
CA ARG A 11 3.57 -10.43 3.74
C ARG A 11 2.17 -9.82 3.87
N LYS A 12 1.69 -9.10 2.86
CA LYS A 12 0.33 -8.53 2.84
C LYS A 12 -0.75 -9.61 2.81
N GLY A 13 -0.50 -10.71 2.09
CA GLY A 13 -1.51 -11.75 1.83
C GLY A 13 -2.79 -11.17 1.22
N ALA A 14 -3.95 -11.55 1.77
CA ALA A 14 -5.27 -11.10 1.31
C ALA A 14 -5.67 -9.68 1.78
N LEU A 15 -4.81 -8.97 2.53
CA LEU A 15 -5.11 -7.61 2.96
C LEU A 15 -5.14 -6.64 1.78
N ARG A 16 -5.97 -5.59 1.87
CA ARG A 16 -5.83 -4.45 0.98
C ARG A 16 -4.51 -3.76 1.30
N ILE A 17 -3.86 -3.21 0.27
CA ILE A 17 -2.55 -2.58 0.45
C ILE A 17 -2.58 -1.42 1.44
N ALA A 18 -3.63 -0.59 1.40
CA ALA A 18 -3.78 0.50 2.36
C ALA A 18 -3.94 0.00 3.80
N ASP A 19 -4.62 -1.13 4.01
CA ASP A 19 -4.79 -1.71 5.35
C ASP A 19 -3.46 -2.24 5.89
N PHE A 20 -2.71 -2.97 5.07
CA PHE A 20 -1.39 -3.47 5.43
C PHE A 20 -0.39 -2.35 5.75
N LEU A 21 -0.33 -1.32 4.89
CA LEU A 21 0.58 -0.19 5.08
C LEU A 21 0.20 0.72 6.26
N ARG A 22 -1.05 0.68 6.74
CA ARG A 22 -1.43 1.35 8.01
C ARG A 22 -0.90 0.60 9.23
N THR A 23 -0.84 -0.73 9.17
CA THR A 23 -0.40 -1.56 10.30
C THR A 23 1.12 -1.70 10.39
N ASP A 24 1.85 -1.48 9.28
CA ASP A 24 3.31 -1.63 9.23
C ASP A 24 3.96 -0.36 8.64
N PRO A 25 4.42 0.59 9.49
CA PRO A 25 5.03 1.83 9.03
C PRO A 25 6.39 1.61 8.33
N VAL A 26 7.12 0.53 8.67
CA VAL A 26 8.38 0.18 8.00
C VAL A 26 8.08 -0.27 6.57
N ALA A 27 7.12 -1.17 6.39
CA ALA A 27 6.69 -1.61 5.07
C ALA A 27 6.13 -0.44 4.24
N ARG A 28 5.46 0.55 4.85
CA ARG A 28 5.03 1.78 4.17
C ARG A 28 6.20 2.55 3.58
N VAL A 29 7.23 2.84 4.38
CA VAL A 29 8.41 3.58 3.90
C VAL A 29 9.09 2.81 2.77
N THR A 30 9.35 1.52 2.96
CA THR A 30 9.98 0.67 1.95
C THR A 30 9.14 0.59 0.67
N PHE A 31 7.81 0.44 0.80
CA PHE A 31 6.90 0.41 -0.33
C PHE A 31 7.02 1.67 -1.18
N PHE A 32 6.93 2.86 -0.58
CA PHE A 32 6.99 4.11 -1.33
C PHE A 32 8.39 4.32 -1.94
N ALA A 33 9.47 3.97 -1.25
CA ALA A 33 10.82 4.06 -1.80
C ALA A 33 10.99 3.21 -3.08
N LEU A 34 10.51 1.96 -3.06
CA LEU A 34 10.59 1.05 -4.20
C LEU A 34 9.57 1.36 -5.31
N ALA A 35 8.39 1.85 -4.95
CA ALA A 35 7.33 2.16 -5.91
C ALA A 35 7.56 3.49 -6.64
N THR A 36 8.17 4.49 -5.99
CA THR A 36 8.39 5.84 -6.56
C THR A 36 9.03 5.86 -7.95
N PRO A 37 10.11 5.10 -8.25
CA PRO A 37 10.72 5.11 -9.58
C PRO A 37 9.91 4.36 -10.66
N HIS A 38 8.96 3.51 -10.29
CA HIS A 38 8.29 2.57 -11.22
C HIS A 38 6.78 2.77 -11.36
N VAL A 39 6.16 3.46 -10.40
CA VAL A 39 4.72 3.64 -10.32
C VAL A 39 4.38 5.10 -10.59
N TRP A 40 3.34 5.31 -11.40
CA TRP A 40 2.92 6.65 -11.78
C TRP A 40 2.53 7.48 -10.53
N PRO A 41 2.97 8.74 -10.42
CA PRO A 41 2.70 9.58 -9.25
C PRO A 41 1.22 9.69 -8.90
N ARG A 42 0.32 9.66 -9.90
CA ARG A 42 -1.14 9.66 -9.68
C ARG A 42 -1.63 8.46 -8.86
N ILE A 43 -1.07 7.28 -9.10
CA ILE A 43 -1.42 6.06 -8.37
C ILE A 43 -0.92 6.16 -6.93
N LEU A 44 0.30 6.64 -6.72
CA LEU A 44 0.86 6.85 -5.38
C LEU A 44 0.06 7.88 -4.57
N ARG A 45 -0.40 8.95 -5.22
CA ARG A 45 -1.31 9.94 -4.60
C ARG A 45 -2.65 9.32 -4.20
N ALA A 46 -3.24 8.50 -5.07
CA ALA A 46 -4.49 7.81 -4.75
C ALA A 46 -4.32 6.87 -3.54
N LEU A 47 -3.21 6.15 -3.47
CA LEU A 47 -2.90 5.29 -2.32
C LEU A 47 -2.70 6.10 -1.04
N ASN A 48 -1.95 7.20 -1.08
CA ASN A 48 -1.80 8.09 0.08
C ASN A 48 -3.15 8.62 0.57
N GLY A 49 -4.05 9.02 -0.35
CA GLY A 49 -5.41 9.41 0.01
C GLY A 49 -6.18 8.30 0.72
N GLU A 50 -6.01 7.03 0.33
CA GLU A 50 -6.63 5.91 1.04
C GLU A 50 -5.96 5.61 2.41
N LEU A 51 -4.69 5.95 2.60
CA LEU A 51 -4.01 5.83 3.90
C LEU A 51 -4.47 6.89 4.91
N GLU A 52 -4.79 8.09 4.44
CA GLU A 52 -5.32 9.19 5.26
C GLU A 52 -6.80 9.00 5.64
N ARG A 53 -7.53 8.22 4.85
CA ARG A 53 -8.94 7.91 5.15
C ARG A 53 -9.03 6.89 6.29
N PRO A 54 -10.08 6.99 7.15
CA PRO A 54 -10.41 5.94 8.10
C PRO A 54 -10.53 4.61 7.38
N ALA A 55 -10.01 3.54 7.99
CA ALA A 55 -10.09 2.20 7.43
C ALA A 55 -11.55 1.89 7.11
N ARG A 56 -11.89 1.80 5.82
CA ARG A 56 -13.23 1.36 5.44
C ARG A 56 -13.31 -0.14 5.73
N GLY A 57 -14.02 -0.49 6.79
CA GLY A 57 -14.37 -1.87 7.11
C GLY A 57 -14.84 -2.58 5.85
N ARG A 58 -14.29 -3.77 5.61
CA ARG A 58 -14.78 -4.69 4.58
C ARG A 58 -16.29 -4.81 4.75
N ARG A 59 -17.06 -4.41 3.73
CA ARG A 59 -18.40 -4.99 3.57
C ARG A 59 -18.15 -6.48 3.32
N ALA A 60 -18.72 -7.30 4.21
CA ALA A 60 -18.83 -8.74 4.07
C ALA A 60 -19.50 -9.09 2.74
#